data_AF-A0A845UK73-F1
#
_entry.id   AF-A0A845UK73-F1
#
_cell.length_a   1.000
_cell.length_b   1.000
_cell.length_c   1.000
_cell.angle_alpha   90.00
_cell.angle_beta   90.00
_cell.angle_gamma   90.00
#
_symmetry.space_group_name_H-M   'P 1'
#
loop_
_entity.id
_entity.type
_entity.pdbx_description
1 polymer ?
#
loop_
_entity_poly.entity_id
_entity_poly.type
_entity_poly.pdbx_seq_one_letter_code
_entity_poly.pdbx_strand_id
1 'polypeptide(L)'
;MRFAEVWSEGPALLHEAIGRACPDLIADESDVVSLSTLLFLRPEAERDPAWTLEQISNHFGPETGYRQSVVDLPQLAKAVQQTIRLHKRGGQEY
;
A
#
# COMPACT_ATOMS: atom_id res chain seq x y z
N MET A 1 7.46 12.74 -7.51
CA MET A 1 6.95 11.56 -8.22
C MET A 1 5.92 12.01 -9.25
N ARG A 2 6.04 11.61 -10.51
CA ARG A 2 5.05 11.91 -11.56
C ARG A 2 3.98 10.82 -11.56
N PHE A 3 2.75 11.18 -11.93
CA PHE A 3 1.59 10.28 -11.94
C PHE A 3 1.83 8.99 -12.76
N ALA A 4 2.54 9.09 -13.89
CA ALA A 4 2.82 7.95 -14.76
C ALA A 4 3.71 6.87 -14.11
N GLU A 5 4.66 7.27 -13.25
CA GLU A 5 5.54 6.35 -12.52
C GLU A 5 4.73 5.58 -11.47
N VAL A 6 3.89 6.30 -10.71
CA VAL A 6 2.97 5.71 -9.73
C VAL A 6 2.03 4.69 -10.37
N TRP A 7 1.50 5.01 -11.53
CA TRP A 7 0.57 4.14 -12.26
C TRP A 7 1.24 2.84 -12.75
N SER A 8 2.54 2.90 -13.07
CA SER A 8 3.28 1.77 -13.65
C SER A 8 3.92 0.86 -12.59
N GLU A 9 4.46 1.45 -11.52
CA GLU A 9 5.25 0.73 -10.50
C GLU A 9 4.51 0.56 -9.16
N GLY A 10 3.54 1.43 -8.87
CA GLY A 10 2.80 1.43 -7.62
C GLY A 10 2.14 0.09 -7.29
N PRO A 11 1.42 -0.56 -8.22
CA PRO A 11 0.78 -1.84 -7.95
C PRO A 11 1.77 -2.95 -7.58
N ALA A 12 2.91 -3.02 -8.27
CA ALA A 12 3.96 -4.01 -8.00
C ALA A 12 4.59 -3.82 -6.61
N LEU A 13 4.85 -2.56 -6.23
CA LEU A 13 5.37 -2.21 -4.91
C LEU A 13 4.38 -2.55 -3.80
N LEU A 14 3.09 -2.33 -4.04
CA LEU A 14 2.04 -2.66 -3.08
C LEU A 14 1.86 -4.17 -2.92
N HIS A 15 1.91 -4.94 -4.02
CA HIS A 15 1.94 -6.41 -3.99
C HIS A 15 3.12 -6.94 -3.18
N GLU A 16 4.32 -6.38 -3.35
CA GLU A 16 5.49 -6.76 -2.55
C GLU A 16 5.27 -6.49 -1.05
N ALA A 17 4.68 -5.33 -0.70
CA ALA A 17 4.36 -4.99 0.69
C ALA A 17 3.32 -5.95 1.28
N ILE A 18 2.29 -6.31 0.51
CA ILE A 18 1.26 -7.29 0.89
C ILE A 18 1.90 -8.66 1.09
N GLY A 19 2.69 -9.17 0.14
CA GLY A 19 3.32 -10.49 0.25
C GLY A 19 4.27 -10.60 1.45
N ARG A 20 4.93 -9.51 1.85
CA ARG A 20 5.79 -9.47 3.05
C ARG A 20 5.00 -9.44 4.36
N ALA A 21 3.91 -8.68 4.41
CA ALA A 21 3.17 -8.45 5.65
C ALA A 21 2.05 -9.47 5.87
N CYS A 22 1.43 -9.93 4.78
CA CYS A 22 0.23 -10.75 4.75
C CYS A 22 0.30 -11.70 3.54
N PRO A 23 1.18 -12.73 3.55
CA PRO A 23 1.36 -13.64 2.41
C PRO A 23 0.09 -14.41 2.03
N ASP A 24 -0.83 -14.59 2.98
CA ASP A 24 -2.11 -15.27 2.79
C ASP A 24 -3.24 -14.31 2.34
N LEU A 25 -2.95 -13.02 2.13
CA LEU A 25 -3.93 -12.06 1.60
C LEU A 25 -3.96 -12.14 0.08
N ILE A 26 -5.08 -12.64 -0.45
CA ILE A 26 -5.37 -12.62 -1.88
C ILE A 26 -6.12 -11.31 -2.17
N ALA A 27 -5.38 -10.24 -2.44
CA ALA A 27 -5.95 -8.93 -2.79
C ALA A 27 -6.43 -8.91 -4.27
N ASP A 28 -7.59 -8.29 -4.53
CA ASP A 28 -8.04 -8.05 -5.90
C ASP A 28 -7.14 -7.00 -6.58
N GLU A 29 -6.84 -7.20 -7.86
CA GLU A 29 -5.96 -6.31 -8.62
C GLU A 29 -6.51 -4.88 -8.69
N SER A 30 -7.84 -4.71 -8.75
CA SER A 30 -8.47 -3.39 -8.74
C SER A 30 -8.26 -2.64 -7.42
N ASP A 31 -8.29 -3.35 -6.29
CA ASP A 31 -8.04 -2.78 -4.97
C ASP A 31 -6.57 -2.36 -4.82
N VAL A 32 -5.66 -3.20 -5.32
CA VAL A 32 -4.23 -2.90 -5.34
C VAL A 32 -3.93 -1.67 -6.19
N VAL A 33 -4.44 -1.59 -7.42
CA VAL A 33 -4.21 -0.42 -8.31
C VAL A 33 -4.78 0.86 -7.71
N SER A 34 -5.99 0.80 -7.15
CA SER A 34 -6.65 1.96 -6.55
C SER A 34 -5.89 2.46 -5.33
N LEU A 35 -5.54 1.55 -4.42
CA LEU A 35 -4.80 1.89 -3.21
C LEU A 35 -3.37 2.36 -3.52
N SER A 36 -2.66 1.73 -4.46
CA SER A 36 -1.32 2.18 -4.83
C SER A 36 -1.34 3.59 -5.43
N THR A 37 -2.33 3.89 -6.29
CA THR A 37 -2.49 5.23 -6.86
C THR A 37 -2.70 6.26 -5.76
N LEU A 38 -3.60 5.98 -4.81
CA LEU A 38 -3.89 6.87 -3.69
C LEU A 38 -2.65 7.09 -2.81
N LEU A 39 -2.00 6.03 -2.35
CA LEU A 39 -0.92 6.12 -1.36
C LEU A 39 0.37 6.73 -1.93
N PHE A 40 0.70 6.49 -3.20
CA PHE A 40 1.95 7.00 -3.76
C PHE A 40 1.84 8.46 -4.26
N LEU A 41 0.62 8.95 -4.56
CA LEU A 41 0.37 10.35 -4.93
C LEU A 41 0.23 11.27 -3.73
N ARG A 42 -0.27 10.76 -2.59
CA ARG A 42 -0.60 11.57 -1.42
C ARG A 42 0.56 11.65 -0.43
N PRO A 43 1.02 12.85 -0.03
CA PRO A 43 2.08 12.99 0.97
C PRO A 43 1.67 12.45 2.36
N GLU A 44 0.36 12.36 2.64
CA GLU A 44 -0.20 11.81 3.87
C GLU A 44 0.23 10.34 4.09
N ALA A 45 0.34 9.54 3.03
CA ALA A 45 0.78 8.15 3.13
C ALA A 45 2.18 8.00 3.77
N GLU A 46 3.03 9.02 3.63
CA GLU A 46 4.38 9.03 4.19
C GLU A 46 4.42 9.65 5.60
N ARG A 47 3.60 10.68 5.84
CA ARG A 47 3.67 11.56 7.00
C ARG A 47 2.71 11.15 8.12
N ASP A 48 1.62 10.49 7.76
CA ASP A 48 0.53 10.14 8.66
C ASP A 48 0.29 8.61 8.66
N PRO A 49 0.86 7.89 9.64
CA PRO A 49 0.63 6.46 9.80
C PRO A 49 -0.84 6.11 10.05
N ALA A 50 -1.61 6.97 10.72
CA ALA A 50 -3.02 6.71 11.02
C ALA A 50 -3.86 6.82 9.74
N TRP A 51 -3.60 7.83 8.92
CA TRP A 51 -4.24 7.95 7.60
C TRP A 51 -3.92 6.75 6.69
N THR A 52 -2.65 6.30 6.68
CA THR A 52 -2.23 5.12 5.89
C THR A 52 -2.98 3.86 6.33
N LEU A 53 -3.10 3.65 7.65
CA LEU A 53 -3.84 2.53 8.23
C LEU A 53 -5.33 2.60 7.87
N GLU A 54 -5.94 3.79 7.93
CA GLU A 54 -7.33 3.99 7.54
C GLU A 54 -7.56 3.60 6.08
N GLN A 55 -6.71 4.05 5.15
CA GLN A 55 -6.87 3.70 3.73
C GLN A 55 -6.71 2.20 3.48
N ILE A 56 -5.78 1.54 4.18
CA ILE A 56 -5.61 0.09 4.12
C ILE A 56 -6.79 -0.65 4.73
N SER A 57 -7.35 -0.16 5.83
CA SER A 57 -8.55 -0.72 6.44
C SER A 57 -9.77 -0.58 5.53
N ASN A 58 -9.89 0.52 4.78
CA ASN A 58 -11.00 0.72 3.84
C ASN A 58 -10.95 -0.23 2.65
N HIS A 59 -9.77 -0.73 2.27
CA HIS A 59 -9.61 -1.68 1.16
C HIS A 59 -9.58 -3.13 1.65
N PHE A 60 -8.82 -3.42 2.71
CA PHE A 60 -8.56 -4.79 3.18
C PHE A 60 -9.17 -5.11 4.55
N GLY A 61 -10.07 -4.26 5.04
CA GLY A 61 -10.71 -4.42 6.34
C GLY A 61 -11.71 -5.57 6.42
N PRO A 62 -12.20 -5.87 7.63
CA PRO A 62 -13.17 -6.95 7.85
C PRO A 62 -14.49 -6.75 7.09
N GLU A 63 -14.85 -5.51 6.78
CA GLU A 63 -16.08 -5.16 6.06
C GLU A 63 -15.98 -5.39 4.55
N THR A 64 -14.78 -5.49 3.97
CA THR A 64 -14.58 -5.67 2.53
C THR A 64 -14.61 -7.13 2.08
N GLY A 65 -14.86 -8.06 3.00
CA GLY A 65 -15.10 -9.46 2.66
C GLY A 65 -13.85 -10.33 2.51
N TYR A 66 -12.65 -9.80 2.81
CA TYR A 66 -11.41 -10.57 3.00
C TYR A 66 -11.52 -11.44 4.27
N ARG A 67 -12.38 -12.46 4.21
CA ARG A 67 -12.82 -13.29 5.35
C ARG A 67 -11.82 -14.35 5.81
N GLN A 68 -10.69 -14.53 5.12
CA GLN A 68 -9.90 -15.75 5.25
C GLN A 68 -8.54 -15.59 5.92
N SER A 69 -8.03 -14.37 6.06
CA SER A 69 -6.78 -14.11 6.77
C SER A 69 -7.02 -13.02 7.80
N VAL A 70 -6.58 -13.23 9.03
CA VAL A 70 -6.44 -12.17 10.02
C VAL A 70 -5.37 -11.24 9.47
N VAL A 71 -5.77 -10.31 8.60
CA VAL A 71 -4.85 -9.32 8.04
C VAL A 71 -4.43 -8.44 9.21
N ASP A 72 -3.15 -8.50 9.56
CA ASP A 72 -2.56 -7.54 10.48
C ASP A 72 -2.43 -6.19 9.76
N LEU A 73 -3.56 -5.46 9.70
CA LEU A 73 -3.66 -4.17 9.02
C LEU A 73 -2.60 -3.17 9.51
N PRO A 74 -2.27 -3.08 10.82
CA PRO A 74 -1.13 -2.29 11.29
C PRO A 74 0.21 -2.68 10.67
N GLN A 75 0.51 -3.98 10.58
CA GLN A 75 1.75 -4.47 9.99
C GLN A 75 1.79 -4.22 8.49
N LEU A 76 0.67 -4.40 7.79
CA LEU A 76 0.54 -4.06 6.36
C LEU A 76 0.75 -2.56 6.12
N ALA A 77 0.12 -1.70 6.92
CA ALA A 77 0.29 -0.25 6.82
C ALA A 77 1.73 0.20 7.03
N LYS A 78 2.43 -0.42 7.98
CA LYS A 78 3.85 -0.17 8.20
C LYS A 78 4.70 -0.59 6.99
N ALA A 79 4.45 -1.79 6.43
CA ALA A 79 5.19 -2.28 5.27
C ALA A 79 4.98 -1.40 4.03
N VAL A 80 3.75 -0.96 3.79
CA VAL A 80 3.41 -0.06 2.68
C VAL A 80 4.08 1.30 2.86
N GLN A 81 4.00 1.90 4.06
CA GLN A 81 4.63 3.18 4.33
C GLN A 81 6.17 3.12 4.20
N GLN A 82 6.79 2.01 4.60
CA GLN A 82 8.22 1.78 4.38
C GLN A 82 8.55 1.67 2.89
N THR A 83 7.74 0.96 2.12
CA THR A 83 7.91 0.80 0.67
C THR A 83 7.84 2.16 -0.04
N ILE A 84 6.85 3.00 0.30
CA ILE A 84 6.72 4.35 -0.24
C ILE A 84 7.94 5.21 0.10
N ARG A 85 8.42 5.16 1.35
CA ARG A 85 9.60 5.92 1.78
C ARG A 85 10.87 5.47 1.07
N LEU A 86 11.09 4.17 0.91
CA LEU A 86 12.25 3.61 0.23
C LEU A 86 12.23 3.99 -1.24
N HIS A 87 11.09 3.83 -1.92
CA HIS A 87 10.96 4.16 -3.32
C HIS A 87 11.18 5.67 -3.57
N LYS A 88 10.58 6.55 -2.76
CA LYS A 88 10.80 8.01 -2.89
C LYS A 88 12.23 8.44 -2.58
N ARG A 89 12.95 7.70 -1.72
CA ARG A 89 14.38 7.96 -1.42
C ARG A 89 15.31 7.40 -2.50
N GLY A 90 15.03 6.22 -3.04
CA GLY A 90 15.80 5.63 -4.15
C GLY A 90 15.60 6.36 -5.49
N GLY A 91 14.44 6.99 -5.69
CA GLY A 91 14.19 7.87 -6.84
C GLY A 91 14.79 9.28 -6.72
N GLN A 92 15.58 9.57 -5.68
CA GLN A 92 16.32 10.83 -5.53
C GLN A 92 17.80 10.72 -5.94
N GLU A 93 18.25 9.59 -6.46
CA GLU A 93 19.61 9.45 -6.99
C GLU A 93 19.64 9.77 -8.50
N TYR A 94 20.14 10.99 -8.79
CA TYR A 94 20.58 11.57 -10.08
C TYR A 94 19.53 12.02 -11.11
#